data_AF-A0A167RQV5-F1
#
_entry.id   AF-A0A167RQV5-F1
#
_cell.length_a   1.000
_cell.length_b   1.000
_cell.length_c   1.000
_cell.angle_alpha   90.00
_cell.angle_beta   90.00
_cell.angle_gamma   90.00
#
_symmetry.space_group_name_H-M   'P 1'
#
loop_
_entity.id
_entity.type
_entity.pdbx_description
1 polymer ?
#
loop_
_entity_poly.entity_id
_entity_poly.type
_entity_poly.pdbx_seq_one_letter_code
_entity_poly.pdbx_strand_id
1 'polypeptide(L)'
;MRHLVAIQELDGSNQARLLKAFDVIYEGFWKRHEETYSPNVFMPILRHVLGTSDAATVAEMAGKEAKSALLRNTENAFQDGAFGIPWMVCTNSQGQKQSFWGVDHLCQVANFLGLPQPATPGWKAAL
;
A
#
# COMPACT_ATOMS: atom_id res chain seq x y z
N MET A 1 -8.79 -3.44 0.45
CA MET A 1 -9.79 -2.81 1.35
C MET A 1 -10.22 -1.47 0.76
N ARG A 2 -11.50 -1.27 0.41
CA ARG A 2 -11.98 -0.11 -0.40
C ARG A 2 -11.69 1.25 0.24
N HIS A 3 -11.77 1.33 1.57
CA HIS A 3 -11.52 2.56 2.32
C HIS A 3 -10.10 3.08 2.17
N LEU A 4 -9.09 2.20 2.04
CA LEU A 4 -7.71 2.65 1.81
C LEU A 4 -7.55 3.31 0.43
N VAL A 5 -8.24 2.77 -0.58
CA VAL A 5 -8.31 3.41 -1.91
C VAL A 5 -9.03 4.74 -1.80
N ALA A 6 -10.13 4.83 -1.06
CA ALA A 6 -10.83 6.09 -0.85
C ALA A 6 -9.97 7.15 -0.14
N ILE A 7 -9.11 6.78 0.82
CA ILE A 7 -8.14 7.71 1.42
C ILE A 7 -7.17 8.23 0.35
N GLN A 8 -6.64 7.34 -0.49
CA GLN A 8 -5.73 7.74 -1.57
C GLN A 8 -6.40 8.68 -2.58
N GLU A 9 -7.64 8.41 -2.98
CA GLU A 9 -8.40 9.27 -3.89
C GLU A 9 -8.71 10.64 -3.26
N LEU A 10 -9.01 10.68 -1.95
CA LEU A 10 -9.27 11.92 -1.21
C LEU A 10 -7.99 12.78 -1.06
N ASP A 11 -6.85 12.15 -0.77
CA ASP A 11 -5.59 12.85 -0.45
C ASP A 11 -4.67 13.06 -1.67
N GLY A 12 -5.00 12.45 -2.81
CA GLY A 12 -4.23 12.55 -4.05
C GLY A 12 -2.81 11.98 -3.89
N SER A 13 -1.79 12.79 -4.16
CA SER A 13 -0.39 12.38 -4.05
C SER A 13 0.13 12.34 -2.62
N ASN A 14 -0.60 12.92 -1.65
CA ASN A 14 -0.19 12.89 -0.25
C ASN A 14 -0.57 11.56 0.39
N GLN A 15 0.42 10.73 0.70
CA GLN A 15 0.18 9.40 1.25
C GLN A 15 0.25 9.32 2.78
N ALA A 16 0.44 10.44 3.49
CA ALA A 16 0.69 10.42 4.94
C ALA A 16 -0.43 9.73 5.74
N ARG A 17 -1.70 10.03 5.44
CA ARG A 17 -2.83 9.43 6.15
C ARG A 17 -3.09 8.00 5.72
N LEU A 18 -2.86 7.68 4.45
CA LEU A 18 -2.93 6.31 3.94
C LEU A 18 -1.95 5.40 4.68
N LEU A 19 -0.69 5.82 4.79
CA LEU A 19 0.37 5.08 5.48
C LEU A 19 0.03 4.90 6.97
N LYS A 20 -0.41 5.98 7.64
CA LYS A 20 -0.82 5.90 9.05
C LYS A 20 -2.00 4.95 9.27
N ALA A 21 -3.00 4.95 8.39
CA ALA A 21 -4.10 4.00 8.46
C ALA A 21 -3.60 2.55 8.25
N PHE A 22 -2.75 2.34 7.24
CA PHE A 22 -2.17 1.06 6.92
C PHE A 22 -1.37 0.46 8.10
N ASP A 23 -0.51 1.26 8.73
CA ASP A 23 0.28 0.85 9.90
C ASP A 23 -0.60 0.36 11.05
N VAL A 24 -1.62 1.13 11.41
CA VAL A 24 -2.54 0.79 12.51
C VAL A 24 -3.32 -0.49 12.22
N ILE A 25 -3.77 -0.67 10.97
CA ILE A 25 -4.48 -1.88 10.52
C ILE A 25 -3.56 -3.10 10.54
N TYR A 26 -2.34 -2.97 10.00
CA TYR A 26 -1.37 -4.06 9.95
C TYR A 26 -0.96 -4.48 11.35
N GLU A 27 -0.66 -3.54 12.24
CA GLU A 27 -0.33 -3.84 13.62
C GLU A 27 -1.51 -4.51 14.34
N GLY A 28 -2.73 -3.98 14.16
CA GLY A 28 -3.93 -4.58 14.75
C GLY A 28 -4.15 -6.02 14.31
N PHE A 29 -4.04 -6.28 13.00
CA PHE A 29 -4.26 -7.61 12.45
C PHE A 29 -3.13 -8.60 12.82
N TRP A 30 -1.87 -8.23 12.54
CA TRP A 30 -0.74 -9.15 12.61
C TRP A 30 -0.11 -9.28 13.99
N LYS A 31 -0.13 -8.22 14.80
CA LYS A 31 0.49 -8.22 16.13
C LYS A 31 -0.54 -8.44 17.23
N ARG A 32 -1.72 -7.84 17.11
CA ARG A 32 -2.76 -7.87 18.16
C ARG A 32 -3.90 -8.84 17.87
N HIS A 33 -3.94 -9.44 16.67
CA HIS A 33 -5.00 -10.36 16.23
C HIS A 33 -6.42 -9.77 16.32
N GLU A 34 -6.53 -8.46 16.10
CA GLU A 34 -7.81 -7.74 16.04
C GLU A 34 -8.51 -7.97 14.70
N GLU A 35 -9.84 -7.97 14.71
CA GLU A 35 -10.66 -8.07 13.51
C GLU A 35 -10.70 -6.74 12.74
N THR A 36 -9.57 -6.26 12.25
CA THR A 36 -9.44 -4.98 11.53
C THR A 36 -10.18 -4.93 10.19
N TYR A 37 -10.77 -6.05 9.76
CA TYR A 37 -11.71 -6.15 8.64
C TYR A 37 -13.16 -5.86 9.04
N SER A 38 -13.49 -5.92 10.34
CA SER A 38 -14.84 -5.66 10.85
C SER A 38 -15.11 -4.15 10.93
N PRO A 39 -16.33 -3.66 10.64
CA PRO A 39 -16.66 -2.25 10.79
C PRO A 39 -16.44 -1.69 12.21
N ASN A 40 -16.65 -2.54 13.24
CA ASN A 40 -16.56 -2.15 14.64
C ASN A 40 -15.13 -1.78 15.07
N VAL A 41 -14.11 -2.42 14.49
CA VAL A 41 -12.70 -2.10 14.74
C VAL A 41 -12.20 -1.07 13.73
N PHE A 42 -12.59 -1.23 12.47
CA PHE A 42 -12.06 -0.46 11.36
C PHE A 42 -12.50 1.02 11.37
N MET A 43 -13.78 1.29 11.65
CA MET A 43 -14.30 2.66 11.62
C MET A 43 -13.71 3.57 12.72
N PRO A 44 -13.50 3.10 13.97
CA PRO A 44 -12.72 3.84 14.96
C PRO A 44 -11.30 4.20 14.49
N ILE A 45 -10.59 3.29 13.83
CA ILE A 45 -9.25 3.56 13.27
C ILE A 45 -9.33 4.72 12.28
N LEU A 46 -10.27 4.67 11.33
CA LEU A 46 -10.45 5.74 10.35
C LEU A 46 -10.74 7.09 11.00
N ARG A 47 -11.64 7.14 11.99
CA ARG A 47 -11.94 8.39 12.71
C ARG A 47 -10.73 8.94 13.45
N HIS A 48 -9.91 8.08 14.04
CA HIS A 48 -8.69 8.50 14.73
C HIS A 48 -7.63 9.05 13.76
N VAL A 49 -7.47 8.43 12.58
CA VAL A 49 -6.46 8.83 11.60
C VAL A 49 -6.88 10.04 10.77
N LEU A 50 -8.14 10.09 10.36
CA LEU A 50 -8.66 11.07 9.39
C LEU A 50 -9.43 12.23 10.05
N GLY A 51 -9.92 12.04 11.27
CA GLY A 51 -10.96 12.89 11.87
C GLY A 51 -12.37 12.45 11.46
N THR A 52 -13.39 12.91 12.19
CA THR A 52 -14.78 12.45 12.03
C THR A 52 -15.37 12.76 10.66
N SER A 53 -15.12 13.97 10.13
CA SER A 53 -15.65 14.41 8.83
C SER A 53 -15.10 13.55 7.69
N ASP A 54 -13.77 13.49 7.55
CA ASP A 54 -13.12 12.77 6.46
C ASP A 54 -13.33 11.26 6.56
N ALA A 55 -13.44 10.70 7.77
CA ALA A 55 -13.80 9.29 7.94
C ALA A 55 -15.21 8.97 7.39
N ALA A 56 -16.16 9.90 7.52
CA ALA A 56 -17.50 9.73 6.92
C ALA A 56 -17.44 9.83 5.39
N THR A 57 -16.70 10.82 4.85
CA THR A 57 -16.46 10.96 3.40
C THR A 57 -15.81 9.71 2.81
N VAL A 58 -14.75 9.19 3.45
CA VAL A 58 -14.06 7.96 3.03
C VAL A 58 -14.99 6.74 3.07
N ALA A 59 -15.86 6.63 4.06
CA ALA A 59 -16.85 5.56 4.13
C ALA A 59 -17.88 5.63 2.99
N GLU A 60 -18.33 6.84 2.64
CA GLU A 60 -19.23 7.05 1.50
C GLU A 60 -18.56 6.67 0.17
N MET A 61 -17.35 7.17 -0.09
CA MET A 61 -16.56 6.85 -1.28
C MET A 61 -16.25 5.35 -1.38
N ALA A 62 -16.02 4.69 -0.24
CA ALA A 62 -15.80 3.24 -0.18
C ALA A 62 -17.02 2.41 -0.62
N GLY A 63 -18.23 2.95 -0.43
CA GLY A 63 -19.49 2.37 -0.89
C GLY A 63 -19.76 2.56 -2.38
N LYS A 64 -19.09 3.52 -3.02
CA LYS A 64 -19.33 3.96 -4.40
C LYS A 64 -18.08 3.72 -5.27
N GLU A 65 -17.31 4.76 -5.55
CA GLU A 65 -16.29 4.81 -6.60
C GLU A 65 -15.04 3.98 -6.26
N ALA A 66 -14.67 3.90 -4.97
CA ALA A 66 -13.44 3.23 -4.56
C ALA A 66 -13.47 1.71 -4.77
N LYS A 67 -14.65 1.09 -4.91
CA LYS A 67 -14.77 -0.32 -5.30
C LYS A 67 -14.19 -0.56 -6.70
N SER A 68 -14.58 0.28 -7.65
CA SER A 68 -14.13 0.18 -9.04
C SER A 68 -12.64 0.50 -9.15
N ALA A 69 -12.16 1.51 -8.42
CA ALA A 69 -10.73 1.81 -8.37
C ALA A 69 -9.91 0.65 -7.76
N LEU A 70 -10.39 0.01 -6.69
CA LEU A 70 -9.74 -1.17 -6.11
C LEU A 70 -9.64 -2.31 -7.13
N LEU A 71 -10.74 -2.62 -7.85
CA LEU A 71 -10.73 -3.67 -8.87
C LEU A 71 -9.76 -3.34 -10.01
N ARG A 72 -9.76 -2.10 -10.50
CA ARG A 72 -8.84 -1.65 -11.53
C ARG A 72 -7.37 -1.76 -11.09
N ASN A 73 -7.06 -1.36 -9.86
CA ASN A 73 -5.69 -1.47 -9.33
C ASN A 73 -5.23 -2.94 -9.25
N THR A 74 -6.13 -3.84 -8.84
CA THR A 74 -5.86 -5.29 -8.83
C THR A 74 -5.66 -5.84 -10.24
N GLU A 75 -6.51 -5.44 -11.19
CA GLU A 75 -6.38 -5.85 -12.59
C GLU A 75 -5.05 -5.37 -13.20
N ASN A 76 -4.66 -4.11 -12.95
CA ASN A 76 -3.38 -3.59 -13.40
C ASN A 76 -2.21 -4.43 -12.87
N ALA A 77 -2.27 -4.89 -11.61
CA ALA A 77 -1.25 -5.79 -11.06
C ALA A 77 -1.19 -7.12 -11.82
N PHE A 78 -2.34 -7.72 -12.16
CA PHE A 78 -2.39 -8.94 -12.99
C PHE A 78 -1.84 -8.72 -14.39
N GLN A 79 -2.18 -7.59 -15.03
CA GLN A 79 -1.64 -7.23 -16.35
C GLN A 79 -0.11 -7.02 -16.31
N ASP A 80 0.42 -6.57 -15.18
CA ASP A 80 1.86 -6.49 -14.91
C ASP A 80 2.51 -7.83 -14.52
N GLY A 81 1.75 -8.94 -14.53
CA GLY A 81 2.21 -10.30 -14.30
C GLY A 81 2.15 -10.80 -12.85
N ALA A 82 1.48 -10.07 -11.95
CA ALA A 82 1.42 -10.43 -10.54
C ALA A 82 0.69 -11.76 -10.32
N PHE A 83 1.35 -12.68 -9.60
CA PHE A 83 0.75 -13.94 -9.11
C PHE A 83 0.72 -14.03 -7.58
N GLY A 84 1.18 -12.99 -6.89
CA GLY A 84 1.26 -12.90 -5.44
C GLY A 84 1.60 -11.49 -4.97
N ILE A 85 1.65 -11.28 -3.66
CA ILE A 85 1.95 -9.97 -3.03
C ILE A 85 3.08 -10.09 -1.97
N PRO A 86 3.86 -9.02 -1.73
CA PRO A 86 3.83 -7.75 -2.46
C PRO A 86 4.39 -7.87 -3.88
N TRP A 87 3.81 -7.11 -4.80
CA TRP A 87 4.27 -6.98 -6.19
C TRP A 87 4.66 -5.52 -6.43
N MET A 88 5.86 -5.31 -6.94
CA MET A 88 6.42 -3.98 -7.15
C MET A 88 6.71 -3.81 -8.64
N VAL A 89 6.18 -2.74 -9.20
CA VAL A 89 6.38 -2.38 -10.60
C VAL A 89 7.23 -1.11 -10.62
N CYS A 90 8.46 -1.23 -11.08
CA CYS A 90 9.48 -0.20 -10.97
C CYS A 90 9.84 0.34 -12.34
N THR A 91 10.02 1.66 -12.44
CA THR A 91 10.57 2.32 -13.62
C THR A 91 11.87 3.02 -13.23
N ASN A 92 12.99 2.68 -13.86
CA ASN A 92 14.29 3.27 -13.55
C ASN A 92 14.51 4.62 -14.28
N SER A 93 15.64 5.28 -14.02
CA SER A 93 15.98 6.58 -14.64
C SER A 93 16.15 6.53 -16.16
N GLN A 94 16.33 5.35 -16.73
CA GLN A 94 16.43 5.13 -18.19
C GLN A 94 15.04 4.87 -18.82
N GLY A 95 13.96 4.91 -18.03
CA GLY A 95 12.60 4.62 -18.50
C GLY A 95 12.29 3.12 -18.66
N GLN A 96 13.20 2.23 -18.24
CA GLN A 96 12.96 0.79 -18.30
C GLN A 96 12.01 0.38 -17.17
N LYS A 97 11.03 -0.46 -17.49
CA LYS A 97 10.03 -0.99 -16.56
C LYS A 97 10.34 -2.45 -16.23
N GLN A 98 10.37 -2.80 -14.94
CA GLN A 98 10.54 -4.17 -14.47
C GLN A 98 9.68 -4.44 -13.23
N SER A 99 9.17 -5.66 -13.12
CA SER A 99 8.39 -6.12 -11.96
C SER A 99 9.21 -7.02 -11.04
N PHE A 100 8.94 -6.94 -9.74
CA PHE A 100 9.58 -7.73 -8.67
C PHE A 100 8.51 -8.24 -7.70
N TRP A 101 8.67 -9.48 -7.23
CA TRP A 101 7.72 -10.13 -6.30
C TRP A 101 8.38 -10.45 -4.98
N GLY A 102 7.80 -10.05 -3.85
CA GLY A 102 8.31 -10.42 -2.53
C GLY A 102 9.21 -9.34 -1.90
N VAL A 103 9.23 -9.31 -0.57
CA VAL A 103 10.01 -8.35 0.23
C VAL A 103 11.50 -8.67 0.25
N ASP A 104 11.87 -9.91 -0.04
CA ASP A 104 13.23 -10.40 -0.21
C ASP A 104 13.93 -9.82 -1.45
N HIS A 105 13.17 -9.33 -2.44
CA HIS A 105 13.71 -8.69 -3.63
C HIS A 105 13.93 -7.17 -3.52
N LEU A 106 13.74 -6.56 -2.34
CA LEU A 106 13.94 -5.11 -2.17
C LEU A 106 15.36 -4.63 -2.55
N CYS A 107 16.38 -5.47 -2.36
CA CYS A 107 17.74 -5.12 -2.78
C CYS A 107 17.89 -5.07 -4.30
N GLN A 108 17.23 -5.99 -5.02
CA GLN A 108 17.22 -6.01 -6.48
C GLN A 108 16.46 -4.81 -7.04
N VAL A 109 15.36 -4.43 -6.39
CA VAL A 109 14.62 -3.19 -6.69
C VAL A 109 15.53 -1.97 -6.55
N ALA A 110 16.26 -1.85 -5.43
CA ALA A 110 17.18 -0.74 -5.21
C ALA A 110 18.28 -0.67 -6.28
N ASN A 111 18.88 -1.81 -6.62
CA ASN A 111 19.86 -1.92 -7.70
C ASN A 111 19.28 -1.49 -9.06
N PHE A 112 18.10 -2.00 -9.41
CA PHE A 112 17.43 -1.68 -10.67
C PHE A 112 17.08 -0.19 -10.80
N LEU A 113 16.64 0.42 -9.70
CA LEU A 113 16.33 1.85 -9.62
C LEU A 113 17.59 2.74 -9.56
N GLY A 114 18.79 2.16 -9.40
CA GLY A 114 20.03 2.92 -9.25
C GLY A 114 20.11 3.67 -7.92
N LEU A 115 19.43 3.20 -6.88
CA LEU A 115 19.47 3.81 -5.55
C LEU A 115 20.80 3.51 -4.86
N PRO A 116 21.33 4.44 -4.04
CA PRO A 116 22.55 4.20 -3.27
C PRO A 116 22.40 3.00 -2.34
N GLN A 117 23.38 2.10 -2.36
CA GLN A 117 23.47 1.01 -1.40
C GLN A 117 23.80 1.57 0.00
N PRO A 118 23.18 1.08 1.07
CA PRO A 118 23.53 1.47 2.43
C PRO A 118 25.01 1.17 2.70
N ALA A 119 25.73 2.11 3.33
CA ALA A 119 27.14 1.94 3.67
C ALA A 119 27.38 0.88 4.76
N THR A 120 26.32 0.36 5.38
CA THR A 120 26.38 -0.64 6.45
C THR A 120 26.76 -2.01 5.89
N PRO A 121 27.69 -2.74 6.52
CA PRO A 121 28.01 -4.12 6.13
C PRO A 121 26.80 -5.05 6.29
N GLY A 122 26.71 -6.12 5.49
CA GLY A 122 25.74 -7.22 5.70
C GLY A 122 24.76 -7.50 4.56
N TRP A 123 24.77 -6.72 3.47
CA TRP A 123 23.85 -6.86 2.34
C TRP A 123 24.27 -7.94 1.34
N LYS A 124 24.62 -9.15 1.79
CA LYS A 124 24.98 -10.26 0.86
C LYS A 124 23.84 -10.66 -0.06
N ALA A 125 22.59 -10.39 0.32
CA ALA A 125 21.41 -10.58 -0.52
C ALA A 125 21.22 -9.47 -1.58
N ALA A 126 22.07 -8.44 -1.58
CA ALA A 126 22.08 -7.37 -2.59
C ALA A 126 23.14 -7.59 -3.69
N LEU A 127 23.91 -8.68 -3.60
CA LEU A 127 24.95 -9.10 -4.55
C LEU A 127 24.40 -10.12 -5.56
#